data_AF-A0A9J6ED75-F1
#
_entry.id   AF-A0A9J6ED75-F1
#
_cell.length_a   1.000
_cell.length_b   1.000
_cell.length_c   1.000
_cell.angle_alpha   90.00
_cell.angle_beta   90.00
_cell.angle_gamma   90.00
#
_symmetry.space_group_name_H-M   'P 1'
#
loop_
_entity.id
_entity.type
_entity.pdbx_description
1 polymer ?
#
loop_
_entity_poly.entity_id
_entity_poly.type
_entity_poly.pdbx_seq_one_letter_code
_entity_poly.pdbx_strand_id
1 'polypeptide(L)'
;MRGERLSHVIAALFQIYKAKNLVMYDHGKDENRRRYGQVTPPPYPIERIKVPIAMFSSQGDVLADTADVTDLAYRLGTSLVFHRVVPQASFTHQDFVSGNRANDFLHNTAIELAKKYSAHNP
;
A
#
# COMPACT_ATOMS: atom_id res chain seq x y z
N MET A 1 22.69 9.21 -15.11
CA MET A 1 22.26 7.97 -14.43
C MET A 1 21.02 8.13 -13.52
N ARG A 2 20.25 9.24 -13.57
CA ARG A 2 19.02 9.43 -12.75
C ARG A 2 17.72 9.10 -13.50
N GLY A 3 17.72 9.20 -14.83
CA GLY A 3 16.55 8.95 -15.69
C GLY A 3 16.15 7.47 -15.80
N GLU A 4 17.11 6.54 -15.81
CA GLU A 4 16.81 5.11 -15.93
C GLU A 4 16.09 4.55 -14.69
N ARG A 5 16.37 5.04 -13.48
CA ARG A 5 15.67 4.53 -12.29
C ARG A 5 14.19 4.93 -12.26
N LEU A 6 13.86 6.10 -12.79
CA LEU A 6 12.48 6.61 -12.80
C LEU A 6 11.62 5.86 -13.83
N SER A 7 12.17 5.52 -14.99
CA SER A 7 11.46 4.74 -16.01
C SER A 7 11.09 3.35 -15.50
N HIS A 8 11.97 2.69 -14.74
CA HIS A 8 11.69 1.38 -14.15
C HIS A 8 10.57 1.43 -13.10
N VAL A 9 10.48 2.49 -12.28
CA VAL A 9 9.39 2.63 -11.30
C VAL A 9 8.05 2.83 -12.00
N ILE A 10 7.99 3.70 -13.01
CA ILE A 10 6.76 3.92 -13.78
C ILE A 10 6.35 2.64 -14.51
N ALA A 11 7.30 1.93 -15.12
CA ALA A 11 7.05 0.64 -15.75
C ALA A 11 6.52 -0.40 -14.74
N ALA A 12 7.07 -0.44 -13.52
CA ALA A 12 6.61 -1.32 -12.47
C ALA A 12 5.16 -1.00 -12.03
N LEU A 13 4.83 0.28 -11.86
CA LEU A 13 3.48 0.72 -11.52
C LEU A 13 2.48 0.36 -12.63
N PHE A 14 2.86 0.54 -13.89
CA PHE A 14 2.04 0.12 -15.02
C PHE A 14 1.87 -1.41 -15.08
N GLN A 15 2.93 -2.17 -14.77
CA GLN A 15 2.87 -3.62 -14.71
C GLN A 15 1.88 -4.10 -13.65
N ILE A 16 1.93 -3.60 -12.42
CA ILE A 16 1.01 -4.02 -11.36
C ILE A 16 -0.45 -3.64 -11.71
N TYR A 17 -0.66 -2.47 -12.32
CA TYR A 17 -1.98 -2.06 -12.80
C TYR A 17 -2.54 -3.02 -13.86
N LYS A 18 -1.70 -3.46 -14.80
CA LYS A 18 -2.07 -4.44 -15.83
C LYS A 18 -2.28 -5.84 -15.26
N ALA A 19 -1.43 -6.27 -14.33
CA ALA A 19 -1.48 -7.59 -13.71
C ALA A 19 -2.65 -7.75 -12.73
N LYS A 20 -3.24 -6.64 -12.24
CA LYS A 20 -4.26 -6.64 -11.18
C LYS A 20 -3.83 -7.42 -9.95
N ASN A 21 -2.54 -7.39 -9.67
CA ASN A 21 -1.93 -8.09 -8.55
C ASN A 21 -0.59 -7.43 -8.19
N LEU A 22 -0.27 -7.45 -6.89
CA LEU A 22 0.98 -6.94 -6.38
C LEU A 22 2.08 -8.01 -6.53
N VAL A 23 2.80 -7.91 -7.65
CA VAL A 23 3.88 -8.83 -8.04
C VAL A 23 5.23 -8.11 -8.10
N MET A 24 6.32 -8.88 -8.03
CA MET A 24 7.66 -8.36 -8.29
C MET A 24 7.79 -7.85 -9.73
N TYR A 25 8.80 -7.02 -9.99
CA TYR A 25 9.03 -6.47 -11.33
C TYR A 25 9.40 -7.58 -12.32
N ASP A 26 8.81 -7.55 -13.52
CA ASP A 26 9.12 -8.45 -14.61
C ASP A 26 10.36 -7.95 -15.37
N HIS A 27 11.48 -8.64 -15.21
CA HIS A 27 12.73 -8.35 -15.90
C HIS A 27 12.88 -9.09 -17.25
N GLY A 28 11.85 -9.83 -17.68
CA GLY A 28 11.92 -10.78 -18.79
C GLY A 28 12.31 -12.18 -18.33
N LYS A 29 11.99 -13.20 -19.14
CA LYS A 29 12.05 -14.62 -18.76
C LYS A 29 13.40 -15.07 -18.18
N ASP A 30 14.50 -14.72 -18.85
CA ASP A 30 15.84 -15.18 -18.47
C ASP A 30 16.30 -14.52 -17.16
N GLU A 31 16.07 -13.21 -17.05
CA GLU A 31 16.45 -12.45 -15.86
C GLU A 31 15.54 -12.77 -14.67
N ASN A 32 14.25 -13.01 -14.90
CA ASN A 32 13.33 -13.54 -13.87
C ASN A 32 13.79 -14.89 -13.37
N ARG A 33 14.20 -15.81 -14.26
CA ARG A 33 14.71 -17.12 -13.83
C ARG A 33 15.96 -16.96 -12.98
N ARG A 34 16.87 -16.07 -13.37
CA ARG A 34 18.10 -15.79 -12.62
C ARG A 34 17.82 -15.17 -11.24
N ARG A 35 16.83 -14.27 -11.14
CA ARG A 35 16.50 -13.55 -9.89
C ARG A 35 15.55 -14.29 -8.96
N TYR A 36 14.53 -14.93 -9.53
CA TYR A 36 13.38 -15.48 -8.82
C TYR A 36 13.32 -17.02 -8.89
N GLY A 37 14.17 -17.66 -9.70
CA GLY A 37 14.12 -19.12 -9.93
C GLY A 37 13.00 -19.58 -10.88
N GLN A 38 12.17 -18.65 -11.37
CA GLN A 38 11.02 -18.92 -12.25
C GLN A 38 10.89 -17.85 -13.33
N VAL A 39 10.20 -18.16 -14.44
CA VAL A 39 10.12 -17.26 -15.60
C VAL A 39 9.16 -16.10 -15.44
N THR A 40 8.21 -16.20 -14.50
CA THR A 40 7.23 -15.16 -14.18
C THR A 40 7.56 -14.51 -12.84
N PRO A 41 7.28 -13.21 -12.65
CA PRO A 41 7.49 -12.57 -11.36
C PRO A 41 6.56 -13.15 -10.28
N PRO A 42 7.07 -13.55 -9.11
CA PRO A 42 6.22 -14.00 -8.00
C PRO A 42 5.38 -12.87 -7.39
N PRO A 43 4.23 -13.18 -6.77
CA PRO A 43 3.47 -12.22 -5.96
C PRO A 43 4.17 -11.90 -4.64
N TYR A 44 3.93 -10.70 -4.12
CA TYR A 44 4.28 -10.37 -2.75
C TYR A 44 3.31 -11.04 -1.77
N PRO A 45 3.81 -11.77 -0.74
CA PRO A 45 2.97 -12.56 0.15
C PRO A 45 2.42 -11.69 1.29
N ILE A 46 1.39 -10.88 0.99
CA ILE A 46 0.74 -9.96 1.95
C ILE A 46 0.24 -10.71 3.20
N GLU A 47 -0.22 -11.94 3.05
CA GLU A 47 -0.74 -12.79 4.11
C GLU A 47 0.34 -13.20 5.14
N ARG A 48 1.62 -13.06 4.76
CA ARG A 48 2.77 -13.31 5.63
C ARG A 48 3.18 -12.09 6.45
N ILE A 49 2.61 -10.91 6.21
CA ILE A 49 2.87 -9.73 7.04
C ILE A 49 2.31 -9.99 8.44
N LYS A 50 3.15 -9.86 9.48
CA LYS A 50 2.79 -10.09 10.89
C LYS A 50 2.85 -8.84 11.77
N VAL A 51 3.33 -7.73 11.23
CA VAL A 51 3.38 -6.47 11.98
C VAL A 51 1.98 -5.87 12.08
N PRO A 52 1.58 -5.30 13.24
CA PRO A 52 0.33 -4.57 13.36
C PRO A 52 0.28 -3.38 12.39
N ILE A 53 -0.78 -3.28 11.60
CA ILE A 53 -1.01 -2.24 10.60
C ILE A 53 -2.27 -1.46 10.96
N ALA A 54 -2.15 -0.14 10.98
CA ALA A 54 -3.27 0.78 10.96
C ALA A 54 -3.39 1.39 9.56
N MET A 55 -4.58 1.33 8.97
CA MET A 55 -4.85 1.81 7.61
C MET A 55 -5.88 2.94 7.62
N PHE A 56 -5.65 3.95 6.78
CA PHE A 56 -6.59 5.03 6.50
C PHE A 56 -6.87 5.03 5.00
N SER A 57 -8.13 5.16 4.60
CA SER A 57 -8.54 5.22 3.19
C SER A 57 -9.66 6.22 2.96
N SER A 58 -9.97 6.56 1.71
CA SER A 58 -11.07 7.46 1.35
C SER A 58 -11.74 7.03 0.05
N GLN A 59 -12.98 7.43 -0.15
CA GLN A 59 -13.72 7.12 -1.38
C GLN A 59 -13.28 7.95 -2.59
N GLY A 60 -12.71 9.14 -2.34
CA GLY A 60 -12.23 10.04 -3.38
C GLY A 60 -10.80 9.75 -3.86
N ASP A 61 -10.15 8.71 -3.31
CA ASP A 61 -8.82 8.30 -3.73
C ASP A 61 -8.89 7.41 -4.98
N VAL A 62 -8.52 7.97 -6.12
CA VAL A 62 -8.50 7.25 -7.41
C VAL A 62 -7.23 6.39 -7.58
N LEU A 63 -6.18 6.65 -6.81
CA LEU A 63 -4.93 5.89 -6.87
C LEU A 63 -4.96 4.67 -5.95
N ALA A 64 -5.65 4.77 -4.82
CA ALA A 64 -5.94 3.67 -3.91
C ALA A 64 -7.46 3.49 -3.79
N ASP A 65 -8.08 3.01 -4.87
CA ASP A 65 -9.53 2.88 -4.94
C ASP A 65 -10.09 1.87 -3.94
N THR A 66 -11.39 1.97 -3.69
CA THR A 66 -12.06 1.19 -2.65
C THR A 66 -12.00 -0.32 -2.86
N ALA A 67 -11.91 -0.81 -4.10
CA ALA A 67 -11.82 -2.24 -4.37
C ALA A 67 -10.43 -2.77 -3.99
N ASP A 68 -9.37 -2.07 -4.41
CA ASP A 68 -7.98 -2.43 -4.07
C ASP A 68 -7.73 -2.34 -2.55
N VAL A 69 -8.27 -1.30 -1.88
CA VAL A 69 -8.20 -1.18 -0.41
C VAL A 69 -8.93 -2.33 0.30
N THR A 70 -10.07 -2.77 -0.23
CA THR A 70 -10.85 -3.87 0.35
C THR A 70 -10.10 -5.20 0.20
N ASP A 71 -9.50 -5.47 -0.97
CA ASP A 71 -8.65 -6.64 -1.18
C ASP A 71 -7.45 -6.64 -0.22
N LEU A 72 -6.75 -5.50 -0.11
CA LEU A 72 -5.62 -5.36 0.81
C LEU A 72 -6.04 -5.62 2.27
N ALA A 73 -7.17 -5.05 2.70
CA ALA A 73 -7.69 -5.26 4.05
C ALA A 73 -7.97 -6.75 4.34
N TYR A 74 -8.61 -7.44 3.38
CA TYR A 74 -8.89 -8.85 3.48
C TYR A 74 -7.61 -9.70 3.58
N ARG A 75 -6.61 -9.41 2.73
CA ARG A 75 -5.34 -10.16 2.69
C ARG A 75 -4.45 -9.92 3.90
N LEU A 76 -4.50 -8.72 4.49
CA LEU A 76 -3.80 -8.41 5.73
C LEU A 76 -4.38 -9.16 6.94
N GLY A 77 -5.67 -9.48 6.91
CA GLY A 77 -6.34 -10.28 7.94
C GLY A 77 -6.10 -9.72 9.35
N THR A 78 -5.60 -10.57 10.25
CA THR A 78 -5.37 -10.19 11.66
C THR A 78 -4.28 -9.15 11.88
N SER A 79 -3.42 -8.90 10.88
CA SER A 79 -2.41 -7.85 10.96
C SER A 79 -3.02 -6.45 10.81
N LEU A 80 -4.22 -6.33 10.22
CA LEU A 80 -4.95 -5.06 10.16
C LEU A 80 -5.68 -4.81 11.49
N VAL A 81 -5.03 -4.10 12.39
CA VAL A 81 -5.54 -3.84 13.75
C VAL A 81 -6.44 -2.61 13.82
N PHE A 82 -6.42 -1.77 12.79
CA PHE A 82 -7.24 -0.58 12.70
C PHE A 82 -7.45 -0.21 11.22
N HIS A 83 -8.70 0.08 10.84
CA HIS A 83 -9.01 0.65 9.53
C HIS A 83 -10.05 1.75 9.67
N ARG A 84 -9.74 2.94 9.16
CA ARG A 84 -10.68 4.06 9.08
C ARG A 84 -10.83 4.54 7.64
N VAL A 85 -12.07 4.63 7.19
CA VAL A 85 -12.43 5.38 5.99
C VAL A 85 -12.69 6.84 6.39
N VAL A 86 -11.99 7.78 5.77
CA VAL A 86 -12.17 9.22 5.99
C VAL A 86 -13.61 9.61 5.62
N PRO A 87 -14.35 10.30 6.51
CA PRO A 87 -15.76 10.63 6.30
C PRO A 87 -15.93 11.88 5.42
N GLN A 88 -15.19 11.95 4.30
CA GLN A 88 -15.29 12.99 3.31
C GLN A 88 -15.07 12.37 1.92
N ALA A 89 -16.14 12.27 1.13
CA ALA A 89 -16.09 11.62 -0.18
C ALA A 89 -15.15 12.34 -1.17
N SER A 90 -14.96 13.64 -1.03
CA SER A 90 -14.02 14.43 -1.84
C SER A 90 -12.56 14.34 -1.38
N PHE A 91 -12.26 13.58 -0.32
CA PHE A 91 -10.89 13.44 0.18
C PHE A 91 -10.09 12.55 -0.76
N THR A 92 -9.10 13.14 -1.42
CA THR A 92 -8.29 12.53 -2.49
C THR A 92 -6.98 11.96 -1.95
N HIS A 93 -6.21 11.29 -2.82
CA HIS A 93 -4.88 10.76 -2.49
C HIS A 93 -3.93 11.80 -1.88
N GLN A 94 -3.96 13.03 -2.40
CA GLN A 94 -3.07 14.11 -1.95
C GLN A 94 -3.47 14.65 -0.57
N ASP A 95 -4.76 14.56 -0.22
CA ASP A 95 -5.27 15.10 1.03
C ASP A 95 -4.74 14.35 2.26
N PHE A 96 -4.33 13.09 2.12
CA PHE A 96 -3.65 12.35 3.20
C PHE A 96 -2.36 13.00 3.65
N VAL A 97 -1.69 13.76 2.78
CA VAL A 97 -0.42 14.43 3.07
C VAL A 97 -0.64 15.90 3.42
N SER A 98 -1.42 16.60 2.60
CA SER A 98 -1.52 18.07 2.64
C SER A 98 -2.94 18.60 2.70
N GLY A 99 -3.94 17.76 2.99
CA GLY A 99 -5.32 18.19 3.12
C GLY A 99 -5.53 19.03 4.38
N ASN A 100 -6.28 20.12 4.28
CA ASN A 100 -6.53 21.03 5.41
C ASN A 100 -7.15 20.34 6.64
N ARG A 101 -7.84 19.23 6.44
CA ARG A 101 -8.51 18.44 7.50
C ARG A 101 -7.82 17.10 7.80
N ALA A 102 -6.62 16.88 7.25
CA ALA A 102 -5.89 15.63 7.46
C ALA A 102 -5.61 15.38 8.95
N ASN A 103 -5.34 16.44 9.72
CA ASN A 103 -5.14 16.35 11.16
C ASN A 103 -6.35 15.77 11.89
N ASP A 104 -7.54 16.30 11.58
CA ASP A 104 -8.79 15.88 12.21
C ASP A 104 -9.16 14.44 11.84
N PHE A 105 -9.00 14.09 10.57
CA PHE A 105 -9.47 12.79 10.08
C PHE A 105 -8.51 11.64 10.35
N LEU A 106 -7.19 11.88 10.25
CA LEU A 106 -6.21 10.81 10.35
C LEU A 106 -4.98 11.11 11.22
N HIS A 107 -4.33 12.28 11.14
CA HIS A 107 -2.99 12.42 11.77
C HIS A 107 -3.06 12.34 13.30
N ASN A 108 -4.06 12.95 13.93
CA ASN A 108 -4.21 12.88 15.39
C ASN A 108 -4.41 11.42 15.84
N THR A 109 -5.27 10.67 15.14
CA THR A 109 -5.49 9.24 15.41
C THR A 109 -4.25 8.40 15.12
N ALA A 110 -3.51 8.68 14.06
CA ALA A 110 -2.25 7.98 13.74
C ALA A 110 -1.21 8.18 14.85
N ILE A 111 -1.08 9.39 15.38
CA ILE A 111 -0.19 9.71 16.52
C ILE A 111 -0.63 8.96 17.79
N GLU A 112 -1.94 8.94 18.08
CA GLU A 112 -2.48 8.20 19.23
C GLU A 112 -2.21 6.70 19.13
N LEU A 113 -2.42 6.10 17.96
CA LEU A 113 -2.10 4.70 17.69
C LEU A 113 -0.60 4.45 17.84
N ALA A 114 0.26 5.31 17.28
CA ALA A 114 1.70 5.18 17.41
C ALA A 114 2.14 5.23 18.90
N LYS A 115 1.59 6.17 19.69
CA LYS A 115 1.84 6.24 21.14
C LYS A 115 1.38 4.98 21.87
N LYS A 116 0.16 4.50 21.57
CA LYS A 116 -0.39 3.28 22.16
C LYS A 116 0.53 2.09 21.93
N TYR A 117 0.98 1.86 20.70
CA TYR A 117 1.84 0.71 20.37
C TYR A 117 3.30 0.90 20.80
N SER A 118 3.80 2.14 20.90
CA SER A 118 5.16 2.41 21.43
C SER A 118 5.28 2.15 22.93
N ALA A 119 4.20 2.39 23.68
CA ALA A 119 4.16 2.19 25.13
C ALA A 119 3.99 0.71 25.56
N HIS A 120 3.68 -0.19 24.62
CA HIS A 120 3.41 -1.62 24.88
C HIS A 120 4.54 -2.54 24.40
N ASN A 121 5.81 -2.11 24.47
CA ASN A 121 6.97 -2.99 24.30
C ASN A 121 7.43 -3.55 25.67
N PRO A 122 7.07 -4.78 26.07
CA PRO A 122 7.91 -5.58 26.96
C PRO A 122 9.18 -6.07 26.23
#